data_AF-A0A2D4GUQ8-F1
#
_entry.id   AF-A0A2D4GUQ8-F1
#
_cell.length_a   1.000
_cell.length_b   1.000
_cell.length_c   1.000
_cell.angle_alpha   90.00
_cell.angle_beta   90.00
_cell.angle_gamma   90.00
#
_symmetry.space_group_name_H-M   'P 1'
#
loop_
_entity.id
_entity.type
_entity.pdbx_description
1 polymer ?
#
loop_
_entity_poly.entity_id
_entity_poly.type
_entity_poly.pdbx_seq_one_letter_code
_entity_poly.pdbx_strand_id
1 'polypeptide(L)'
;IVDLHSLTIPREPAVLRESILDITAVLLACGINPQRCFLFQQSQVPEHAQLSWVLGCLIGIQRLEHFPQWKLKKASQTSGATVGLFTYPVLQAADILLYKSTHVPVGEDQIL
;
A
#
# COMPACT_ATOMS: atom_id res chain seq x y z
N ILE A 1 0.31 -8.75 -1.95
CA ILE A 1 1.26 -7.93 -2.75
C ILE A 1 0.58 -6.62 -3.07
N VAL A 2 1.18 -5.49 -2.65
CA VAL A 2 0.55 -4.15 -2.66
C VAL A 2 0.90 -3.35 -3.93
N ASP A 3 0.36 -3.80 -5.06
CA ASP A 3 0.63 -3.20 -6.36
C ASP A 3 -0.06 -1.84 -6.56
N LEU A 4 -1.19 -1.55 -5.90
CA LEU A 4 -1.80 -0.21 -5.94
C LEU A 4 -0.90 0.83 -5.25
N HIS A 5 -0.30 0.48 -4.09
CA HIS A 5 0.67 1.36 -3.41
C HIS A 5 1.91 1.62 -4.27
N SER A 6 2.31 0.66 -5.10
CA SER A 6 3.48 0.80 -5.97
C SER A 6 3.30 1.85 -7.06
N LEU A 7 2.05 2.21 -7.40
CA LEU A 7 1.68 3.23 -8.39
C LEU A 7 1.68 4.66 -7.82
N THR A 8 1.93 4.84 -6.52
CA THR A 8 2.08 6.19 -5.91
C THR A 8 3.30 6.95 -6.43
N ILE A 9 4.22 6.23 -7.07
CA ILE A 9 5.37 6.76 -7.80
C ILE A 9 5.35 6.23 -9.25
N PRO A 10 5.97 6.92 -10.22
CA PRO A 10 6.03 6.45 -11.60
C PRO A 10 6.67 5.05 -11.70
N ARG A 11 6.06 4.16 -12.49
CA ARG A 11 6.53 2.80 -12.74
C ARG A 11 6.41 2.45 -14.22
N GLU A 12 7.42 1.76 -14.74
CA GLU A 12 7.32 1.13 -16.05
C GLU A 12 6.36 -0.08 -15.98
N PRO A 13 5.30 -0.14 -16.82
CA PRO A 13 4.29 -1.19 -16.71
C PRO A 13 4.82 -2.61 -16.84
N ALA A 14 5.83 -2.83 -17.71
CA ALA A 14 6.46 -4.14 -17.86
C ALA A 14 7.19 -4.55 -16.58
N VAL A 15 7.99 -3.64 -16.02
CA VAL A 15 8.75 -3.87 -14.78
C VAL A 15 7.83 -4.14 -13.59
N LEU A 16 6.72 -3.41 -13.47
CA LEU A 16 5.76 -3.63 -12.38
C LEU A 16 5.13 -5.04 -12.45
N ARG A 17 4.74 -5.49 -13.65
CA ARG A 17 4.16 -6.84 -13.84
C ARG A 17 5.16 -7.93 -13.46
N GLU A 18 6.40 -7.80 -13.91
CA GLU A 18 7.47 -8.74 -13.56
C GLU A 18 7.75 -8.73 -12.05
N SER A 19 7.86 -7.55 -11.44
CA SER A 19 8.10 -7.39 -10.00
C SER A 19 7.03 -8.07 -9.13
N ILE A 20 5.77 -8.08 -9.58
CA ILE A 20 4.68 -8.77 -8.88
C ILE A 20 4.90 -10.29 -8.90
N LEU A 21 5.33 -10.85 -10.02
CA LEU A 21 5.64 -12.28 -10.14
C LEU A 21 6.88 -12.63 -9.32
N ASP A 22 7.93 -11.82 -9.38
CA ASP A 22 9.18 -12.04 -8.65
C ASP A 22 8.94 -12.04 -7.14
N ILE A 23 8.23 -11.04 -6.61
CA ILE A 23 7.95 -11.00 -5.17
C ILE A 23 7.04 -12.16 -4.74
N THR A 24 6.12 -12.61 -5.60
CA THR A 24 5.33 -13.82 -5.35
C THR A 24 6.26 -15.03 -5.22
N ALA A 25 7.16 -15.22 -6.18
CA ALA A 25 8.12 -16.33 -6.18
C ALA A 25 9.04 -16.30 -4.94
N VAL A 26 9.55 -15.12 -4.57
CA VAL A 26 10.38 -14.94 -3.37
C VAL A 26 9.62 -15.32 -2.10
N LEU A 27 8.38 -14.85 -1.93
CA LEU A 27 7.57 -15.20 -0.75
C LEU A 27 7.31 -16.70 -0.65
N LEU A 28 6.98 -17.36 -1.77
CA LEU A 28 6.80 -18.80 -1.82
C LEU A 28 8.10 -19.55 -1.49
N ALA A 29 9.24 -19.10 -2.04
CA ALA A 29 10.55 -19.69 -1.78
C ALA A 29 10.98 -19.53 -0.31
N CYS A 30 10.60 -18.43 0.35
CA CYS A 30 10.79 -18.22 1.79
C CYS A 30 9.86 -19.07 2.68
N GLY A 31 8.96 -19.86 2.10
CA GLY A 31 8.12 -20.81 2.83
C GLY A 31 6.69 -20.32 3.12
N ILE A 32 6.25 -19.21 2.53
CA ILE A 32 4.82 -18.86 2.55
C ILE A 32 4.04 -19.93 1.80
N ASN A 33 3.08 -20.53 2.48
CA ASN A 33 2.30 -21.65 1.97
C ASN A 33 0.84 -21.19 1.69
N PRO A 34 0.40 -21.07 0.42
CA PRO A 34 -0.95 -20.61 0.06
C PRO A 34 -2.09 -21.52 0.54
N GLN A 35 -1.79 -22.77 0.91
CA GLN A 35 -2.77 -23.67 1.53
C GLN A 35 -2.99 -23.36 3.01
N ARG A 36 -2.13 -22.54 3.63
CA ARG A 36 -2.21 -22.13 5.04
C ARG A 36 -2.53 -20.65 5.24
N CYS A 37 -2.36 -19.82 4.23
CA CYS A 37 -2.65 -18.39 4.29
C CYS A 37 -3.11 -17.84 2.93
N PHE A 38 -3.77 -16.68 2.97
CA PHE A 38 -4.12 -15.96 1.75
C PHE A 38 -2.93 -15.14 1.23
N LEU A 39 -2.40 -15.53 0.08
CA LEU A 39 -1.43 -14.74 -0.69
C LEU A 39 -2.11 -14.25 -1.97
N PHE A 40 -2.31 -12.94 -2.08
CA PHE A 40 -3.04 -12.33 -3.20
C PHE A 40 -2.43 -11.00 -3.64
N GLN A 41 -2.82 -10.56 -4.83
CA GLN A 41 -2.48 -9.26 -5.42
C GLN A 41 -3.57 -8.24 -5.07
N GLN A 42 -3.19 -7.10 -4.49
CA GLN A 42 -4.11 -6.10 -3.95
C GLN A 42 -5.10 -5.58 -5.00
N SER A 43 -4.64 -5.26 -6.21
CA SER A 43 -5.51 -4.76 -7.29
C SER A 43 -6.56 -5.76 -7.77
N GLN A 44 -6.44 -7.04 -7.44
CA GLN A 44 -7.43 -8.07 -7.78
C GLN A 44 -8.62 -8.11 -6.80
N VAL A 45 -8.58 -7.30 -5.74
CA VAL A 45 -9.64 -7.21 -4.73
C VAL A 45 -10.16 -5.76 -4.70
N PRO A 46 -11.24 -5.44 -5.44
CA PRO A 46 -11.71 -4.07 -5.63
C PRO A 46 -12.15 -3.38 -4.33
N GLU A 47 -12.52 -4.15 -3.32
CA GLU A 47 -12.98 -3.68 -2.01
C GLU A 47 -11.92 -2.81 -1.31
N HIS A 48 -10.63 -3.01 -1.58
CA HIS A 48 -9.55 -2.17 -1.06
C HIS A 48 -9.73 -0.70 -1.49
N ALA A 49 -9.96 -0.46 -2.77
CA ALA A 49 -10.18 0.89 -3.30
C ALA A 49 -11.52 1.46 -2.83
N GLN A 50 -12.57 0.64 -2.76
CA GLN A 50 -13.89 1.05 -2.28
C GLN A 50 -13.87 1.49 -0.81
N LEU A 51 -13.26 0.68 0.06
CA LEU A 51 -13.13 1.02 1.47
C LEU A 51 -12.20 2.22 1.67
N SER A 52 -11.11 2.33 0.89
CA SER A 52 -10.24 3.50 0.93
C SER A 52 -10.99 4.79 0.60
N TRP A 53 -11.94 4.76 -0.34
CA TRP A 53 -12.78 5.92 -0.64
C TRP A 53 -13.64 6.31 0.56
N VAL A 54 -14.34 5.34 1.18
CA VAL A 54 -15.18 5.57 2.36
C VAL A 54 -14.35 6.13 3.53
N LEU A 55 -13.18 5.54 3.81
CA LEU A 55 -12.28 6.02 4.86
C LEU A 55 -11.71 7.42 4.56
N GLY A 56 -11.49 7.73 3.28
CA GLY A 56 -11.07 9.05 2.82
C GLY A 56 -12.07 10.15 3.19
N CYS A 57 -13.36 9.84 3.25
CA CYS A 57 -14.40 10.78 3.70
C CYS A 57 -14.36 11.05 5.22
N LEU A 58 -13.62 10.26 6.00
CA LEU A 58 -13.55 10.34 7.46
C LEU A 58 -12.27 11.02 7.97
N ILE A 59 -11.33 11.34 7.08
CA ILE A 59 -10.04 11.94 7.44
C ILE A 59 -9.89 13.34 6.85
N GLY A 60 -9.49 14.29 7.70
CA GLY A 60 -9.19 15.66 7.28
C GLY A 60 -7.83 15.77 6.59
N ILE A 61 -7.73 16.70 5.64
CA ILE A 61 -6.48 16.97 4.89
C ILE A 61 -5.31 17.28 5.83
N GLN A 62 -5.53 18.10 6.86
CA GLN A 62 -4.46 18.48 7.79
C GLN A 62 -3.88 17.25 8.48
N ARG A 63 -4.70 16.24 8.80
CA ARG A 63 -4.20 15.01 9.43
C ARG A 63 -3.22 14.27 8.53
N LEU A 64 -3.51 14.20 7.22
CA LEU A 64 -2.61 13.58 6.23
C LEU A 64 -1.31 14.39 6.04
N GLU A 65 -1.38 15.72 6.06
CA GLU A 65 -0.18 16.58 5.94
C GLU A 65 0.81 16.45 7.10
N HIS A 66 0.34 16.04 8.28
CA HIS A 66 1.18 15.84 9.45
C HIS A 66 1.86 14.47 9.52
N PHE A 67 1.55 13.53 8.62
CA PHE A 67 2.27 12.25 8.57
C PHE A 67 3.77 12.49 8.28
N PRO A 68 4.70 11.97 9.10
CA PRO A 68 6.13 12.16 8.88
C PRO A 68 6.60 11.63 7.51
N GLN A 69 6.07 10.48 7.08
CA GLN A 69 6.36 9.90 5.77
C GLN A 69 5.96 10.81 4.60
N TRP A 70 4.91 11.63 4.74
CA TRP A 70 4.52 12.57 3.70
C TRP A 70 5.62 13.60 3.45
N LYS A 71 6.15 14.22 4.51
CA LYS A 71 7.20 15.24 4.40
C LYS A 71 8.47 14.66 3.78
N LEU A 72 8.89 13.47 4.25
CA LEU A 72 10.08 12.79 3.74
C LEU A 72 9.93 12.38 2.27
N LYS A 73 8.84 11.70 1.92
CA LYS A 73 8.62 11.22 0.56
C LYS A 73 8.37 12.36 -0.42
N LYS A 74 7.63 13.40 -0.03
CA LYS A 74 7.44 14.61 -0.84
C LYS A 74 8.76 15.28 -1.20
N ALA A 75 9.67 15.41 -0.23
CA ALA A 75 10.98 16.01 -0.46
C ALA A 75 11.85 15.20 -1.44
N SER A 76 11.66 13.87 -1.48
CA SER A 76 12.39 12.98 -2.40
C SER A 76 11.86 12.97 -3.84
N GLN A 77 10.68 13.54 -4.11
CA GLN A 77 10.07 13.53 -5.45
C GLN A 77 10.40 14.79 -6.24
N THR A 78 11.26 14.63 -7.26
CA THR A 78 11.69 15.71 -8.16
C THR A 78 10.58 16.20 -9.09
N SER A 79 9.62 15.35 -9.44
CA SER A 79 8.50 15.66 -10.34
C SER A 79 7.24 16.18 -9.63
N GLY A 80 7.32 16.43 -8.31
CA GLY A 80 6.18 16.77 -7.48
C GLY A 80 5.42 15.54 -6.95
N ALA A 81 4.85 15.69 -5.75
CA ALA A 81 4.16 14.61 -5.06
C ALA A 81 2.77 14.32 -5.62
N THR A 82 2.45 13.05 -5.86
CA THR A 82 1.14 12.62 -6.36
C THR A 82 0.08 12.64 -5.25
N VAL A 83 -1.21 12.75 -5.63
CA VAL A 83 -2.32 12.57 -4.68
C VAL A 83 -2.30 11.16 -4.08
N GLY A 84 -1.93 10.15 -4.86
CA GLY A 84 -1.77 8.78 -4.34
C GLY A 84 -0.71 8.69 -3.25
N LEU A 85 0.42 9.39 -3.39
CA LEU A 85 1.45 9.47 -2.35
C LEU A 85 0.96 10.19 -1.09
N PHE A 86 0.02 11.12 -1.23
CA PHE A 86 -0.60 11.79 -0.10
C PHE A 86 -1.63 10.91 0.62
N THR A 87 -2.40 10.13 -0.12
CA THR A 87 -3.55 9.37 0.41
C THR A 87 -3.26 7.88 0.66
N TYR A 88 -2.08 7.36 0.31
CA TYR A 88 -1.78 5.94 0.54
C TYR A 88 -1.96 5.47 1.98
N PRO A 89 -1.77 6.27 3.06
CA PRO A 89 -2.06 5.80 4.42
C PRO A 89 -3.54 5.44 4.61
N VAL A 90 -4.46 6.07 3.87
CA VAL A 90 -5.89 5.75 3.88
C VAL A 90 -6.12 4.40 3.19
N LEU A 91 -5.44 4.14 2.07
CA LEU A 91 -5.50 2.85 1.40
C LEU A 91 -4.90 1.74 2.29
N GLN A 92 -3.80 2.02 2.99
CA GLN A 92 -3.20 1.10 3.96
C GLN A 92 -4.14 0.77 5.11
N ALA A 93 -4.90 1.76 5.60
CA ALA A 93 -5.95 1.51 6.60
C ALA A 93 -7.07 0.62 6.02
N ALA A 94 -7.48 0.84 4.77
CA ALA A 94 -8.44 -0.03 4.10
C ALA A 94 -7.94 -1.47 3.96
N ASP A 95 -6.66 -1.64 3.57
CA ASP A 95 -6.02 -2.94 3.43
C ASP A 95 -6.08 -3.77 4.71
N ILE A 96 -5.99 -3.11 5.87
CA ILE A 96 -6.01 -3.74 7.19
C ILE A 96 -7.44 -4.02 7.65
N LEU A 97 -8.30 -2.99 7.59
CA LEU A 97 -9.64 -3.02 8.17
C LEU A 97 -10.59 -3.93 7.39
N LEU A 98 -10.39 -4.09 6.08
CA LEU A 98 -11.23 -4.95 5.23
C LEU A 98 -11.29 -6.40 5.74
N TYR A 99 -10.19 -6.90 6.30
CA TYR A 99 -10.08 -8.26 6.83
C TYR A 99 -10.25 -8.36 8.34
N LYS A 100 -10.59 -7.25 9.01
CA LYS A 100 -10.70 -7.17 10.49
C LYS A 100 -9.41 -7.67 11.18
N SER A 101 -8.26 -7.36 10.59
CA SER A 101 -6.96 -7.79 11.09
C SER A 101 -6.73 -7.29 12.52
N THR A 102 -6.28 -8.18 13.41
CA THR A 102 -5.99 -7.84 14.81
C THR A 102 -4.50 -7.59 15.07
N HIS A 103 -3.63 -8.10 14.21
CA HIS A 103 -2.17 -7.97 14.31
C HIS A 103 -1.62 -7.62 12.93
N VAL A 104 -0.81 -6.55 12.86
CA VAL A 104 -0.20 -6.08 11.61
C VAL A 104 1.30 -5.88 11.87
N PRO A 105 2.17 -6.77 11.37
CA PRO A 105 3.61 -6.57 11.47
C PRO A 105 4.02 -5.41 10.56
N VAL A 106 4.77 -4.45 11.09
CA VAL A 106 5.22 -3.26 10.37
C VAL A 106 6.68 -2.95 10.67
N GLY A 107 7.37 -2.32 9.71
CA GLY A 107 8.68 -1.72 9.94
C GLY A 107 8.59 -0.47 10.81
N GLU A 108 9.72 -0.03 11.37
CA GLU A 108 9.79 1.16 12.23
C GLU A 108 9.33 2.44 11.49
N ASP A 109 9.62 2.51 10.19
CA ASP A 109 9.20 3.61 9.31
C ASP A 109 7.67 3.74 9.17
N GLN A 110 6.92 2.69 9.48
CA GLN A 110 5.45 2.64 9.41
C GLN A 110 4.77 2.85 10.76
N ILE A 111 5.53 3.00 11.85
CA ILE A 111 5.01 3.33 13.20
C ILE A 111 4.94 4.86 13.39
N LEU A 112 5.90 5.58 12.78
CA LEU A 112 6.13 7.01 12.92
C LEU A 112 5.35 7.82 11.89
#